data_AF-A0A9W5B7I3-F1
#
_entry.id   AF-A0A9W5B7I3-F1
#
_cell.length_a   1.000
_cell.length_b   1.000
_cell.length_c   1.000
_cell.angle_alpha   90.00
_cell.angle_beta   90.00
_cell.angle_gamma   90.00
#
_symmetry.space_group_name_H-M   'P 1'
#
loop_
_entity.id
_entity.type
_entity.pdbx_description
1 polymer ?
#
loop_
_entity_poly.entity_id
_entity_poly.type
_entity_poly.pdbx_seq_one_letter_code
_entity_poly.pdbx_strand_id
1 'polypeptide(L)'
;MINIGVSKLLAKAIGARQETQRHLECLTRKIVSRARRQATTVKARSRSRRRSGPLTLHQELIDRLTFERWVELDVVACSLAMQEQVIRELRHRDDVPVHHLAA
;
A
#
# COMPACT_ATOMS: atom_id res chain seq x y z
N MET A 1 29.87 14.25 -12.07
CA MET A 1 29.60 14.87 -10.76
C MET A 1 28.15 14.54 -10.39
N ILE A 2 27.93 13.75 -9.34
CA ILE A 2 26.57 13.44 -8.86
C ILE A 2 25.92 14.77 -8.42
N ASN A 3 24.73 15.06 -8.92
CA ASN A 3 24.02 16.28 -8.55
C ASN A 3 23.49 16.13 -7.12
N ILE A 4 24.26 16.61 -6.13
CA ILE A 4 24.00 16.44 -4.68
C ILE A 4 22.55 16.84 -4.31
N GLY A 5 21.97 17.82 -5.02
CA GLY A 5 20.58 18.23 -4.85
C GLY A 5 19.57 17.15 -5.28
N VAL A 6 19.80 16.49 -6.41
CA VAL A 6 18.93 15.43 -6.94
C VAL A 6 19.01 14.19 -6.05
N SER A 7 20.21 13.81 -5.59
CA SER A 7 20.37 12.66 -4.69
C SER A 7 19.68 12.86 -3.34
N LYS A 8 19.69 14.09 -2.80
CA LYS A 8 18.96 14.42 -1.57
C LYS A 8 17.44 14.35 -1.76
N LEU A 9 16.93 14.79 -2.91
CA LEU A 9 15.51 14.69 -3.27
C LEU A 9 15.08 13.23 -3.45
N LEU A 10 15.92 12.42 -4.10
CA LEU A 10 15.69 10.99 -4.31
C LEU A 10 15.63 10.24 -2.98
N ALA A 11 16.56 10.51 -2.05
CA ALA A 11 16.52 9.92 -0.71
C ALA A 11 15.22 10.25 0.05
N LYS A 12 14.75 11.51 -0.04
CA LYS A 12 13.47 11.93 0.56
C LYS A 12 12.27 11.22 -0.08
N ALA A 13 12.24 11.13 -1.42
CA ALA A 13 11.16 10.46 -2.15
C ALA A 13 11.09 8.96 -1.80
N ILE A 14 12.24 8.29 -1.68
CA ILE A 14 12.33 6.90 -1.23
C ILE A 14 11.78 6.76 0.20
N GLY A 15 12.16 7.66 1.11
CA GLY A 15 11.63 7.66 2.48
C GLY A 15 10.11 7.80 2.53
N ALA A 16 9.56 8.76 1.79
CA ALA A 16 8.11 8.95 1.68
C ALA A 16 7.40 7.69 1.13
N ARG A 17 7.96 7.07 0.08
CA ARG A 17 7.45 5.80 -0.48
C ARG A 17 7.40 4.69 0.57
N GLN A 18 8.46 4.52 1.35
CA GLN A 18 8.52 3.49 2.40
C GLN A 18 7.48 3.73 3.49
N GLU A 19 7.25 4.98 3.87
CA GLU A 19 6.24 5.35 4.85
C GLU A 19 4.81 5.05 4.34
N THR A 20 4.49 5.47 3.11
CA THR A 20 3.21 5.17 2.48
C THR A 20 2.98 3.66 2.33
N GLN A 21 4.02 2.89 1.99
CA GLN A 21 3.94 1.43 1.92
C GLN A 21 3.65 0.80 3.29
N ARG A 22 4.36 1.24 4.35
CA ARG A 22 4.08 0.77 5.73
C ARG A 22 2.67 1.11 6.18
N HIS A 23 2.16 2.27 5.77
CA HIS A 23 0.78 2.66 6.05
C HIS A 23 -0.22 1.70 5.39
N LEU A 24 -0.02 1.38 4.11
CA LEU A 24 -0.85 0.42 3.39
C LEU A 24 -0.83 -0.97 4.02
N GLU A 25 0.35 -1.46 4.42
CA GLU A 25 0.49 -2.72 5.12
C GLU A 25 -0.27 -2.71 6.46
N CYS A 26 -0.21 -1.60 7.20
CA CYS A 26 -0.96 -1.43 8.45
C CYS A 26 -2.47 -1.48 8.24
N LEU A 27 -2.98 -0.79 7.21
CA LEU A 27 -4.41 -0.84 6.85
C LEU A 27 -4.84 -2.27 6.48
N THR A 28 -4.05 -2.95 5.66
CA THR A 28 -4.32 -4.34 5.26
C THR A 28 -4.38 -5.27 6.46
N ARG A 29 -3.43 -5.15 7.40
CA ARG A 29 -3.44 -5.93 8.65
C ARG A 29 -4.67 -5.64 9.51
N LYS A 30 -5.13 -4.38 9.57
CA LYS A 30 -6.35 -4.01 10.29
C LYS A 30 -7.59 -4.66 9.68
N ILE A 31 -7.70 -4.66 8.35
CA ILE A 31 -8.80 -5.31 7.63
C ILE A 31 -8.82 -6.81 7.96
N VAL A 32 -7.69 -7.50 7.79
CA VAL A 32 -7.58 -8.94 8.08
C VAL A 32 -7.89 -9.25 9.54
N SER A 33 -7.36 -8.46 10.47
CA SER A 33 -7.62 -8.63 11.91
C SER A 33 -9.10 -8.47 12.25
N ARG A 34 -9.76 -7.47 11.64
CA ARG A 34 -11.20 -7.23 11.81
C ARG A 34 -12.04 -8.35 11.20
N ALA A 35 -11.73 -8.79 9.98
CA ALA A 35 -12.38 -9.92 9.33
C ALA A 35 -12.28 -11.20 10.20
N ARG A 36 -11.10 -11.48 10.75
CA ARG A 36 -10.87 -12.62 11.66
C ARG A 36 -11.73 -12.54 12.91
N ARG A 37 -11.83 -11.36 13.53
CA ARG A 37 -12.69 -11.15 14.72
C ARG A 37 -14.16 -11.39 14.36
N GLN A 38 -14.64 -10.83 13.24
CA GLN A 38 -16.02 -11.03 12.79
C GLN A 38 -16.32 -12.50 12.46
N ALA A 39 -15.42 -13.19 11.75
CA ALA A 39 -15.57 -14.60 11.44
C ALA A 39 -15.63 -15.47 12.70
N THR A 40 -14.82 -15.13 13.73
CA THR A 40 -14.84 -15.82 15.02
C THR A 40 -16.19 -15.64 15.72
N THR A 41 -16.74 -14.41 15.73
CA THR A 41 -18.06 -14.12 16.29
C THR A 41 -19.17 -14.86 15.56
N VAL A 42 -19.15 -14.87 14.22
CA VAL A 42 -20.15 -15.59 13.42
C VAL A 42 -20.05 -17.09 13.68
N LYS A 43 -18.84 -17.65 13.73
CA LYS A 43 -18.61 -19.07 14.05
C LYS A 43 -19.09 -19.43 15.46
N ALA A 44 -18.88 -18.56 16.45
CA ALA A 44 -19.39 -18.76 17.80
C ALA A 44 -20.94 -18.79 17.81
N ARG A 45 -21.59 -17.91 17.04
CA ARG A 45 -23.05 -17.88 16.91
C ARG A 45 -23.61 -19.08 16.13
N SER A 46 -22.93 -19.53 15.08
CA SER A 46 -23.35 -20.66 14.25
C SER A 46 -23.12 -22.03 14.90
N ARG A 47 -22.31 -22.13 15.97
CA ARG A 47 -22.25 -23.36 16.79
C ARG A 47 -23.63 -23.77 17.34
N SER A 48 -24.55 -22.81 17.51
CA SER A 48 -25.95 -23.08 17.90
C SER A 48 -26.86 -23.52 16.73
N ARG A 49 -26.46 -23.28 15.48
CA ARG A 49 -27.27 -23.52 14.27
C ARG A 49 -26.38 -24.08 13.16
N ARG A 50 -26.43 -25.41 12.95
CA ARG A 50 -25.66 -26.18 11.94
C ARG A 50 -25.85 -25.66 10.50
N ARG A 51 -25.21 -24.57 10.09
CA ARG A 51 -25.17 -24.17 8.66
C ARG A 51 -23.90 -23.40 8.27
N SER A 52 -23.28 -23.94 7.21
CA SER A 52 -22.37 -23.31 6.24
C SER A 52 -20.88 -23.16 6.61
N GLY A 53 -20.05 -23.38 5.58
CA GLY A 53 -18.62 -23.66 5.63
C GLY A 53 -17.75 -22.48 6.11
N PRO A 54 -16.65 -22.73 6.86
CA PRO A 54 -15.89 -21.67 7.53
C PRO A 54 -15.02 -20.78 6.63
N LEU A 55 -14.63 -21.27 5.44
CA LEU A 55 -13.58 -20.64 4.63
C LEU A 55 -14.11 -19.52 3.72
N THR A 56 -15.30 -19.64 3.15
CA THR A 56 -15.89 -18.59 2.29
C THR A 56 -16.25 -17.33 3.09
N LEU A 57 -16.76 -17.51 4.31
CA LEU A 57 -17.18 -16.40 5.17
C LEU A 57 -16.03 -15.44 5.52
N HIS A 58 -14.82 -15.95 5.77
CA HIS A 58 -13.70 -15.07 6.11
C HIS A 58 -13.28 -14.21 4.90
N GLN A 59 -13.26 -14.81 3.71
CA GLN A 59 -12.94 -14.08 2.48
C GLN A 59 -14.02 -13.03 2.17
N GLU A 60 -15.30 -13.40 2.25
CA GLU A 60 -16.42 -12.47 2.07
C GLU A 60 -16.35 -11.27 3.03
N LEU A 61 -15.92 -11.50 4.28
CA LEU A 61 -15.72 -10.43 5.26
C LEU A 61 -14.53 -9.53 4.90
N ILE A 62 -13.43 -10.10 4.39
CA ILE A 62 -12.30 -9.30 3.87
C ILE A 62 -12.76 -8.45 2.69
N ASP A 63 -13.45 -9.04 1.72
CA ASP A 63 -13.87 -8.35 0.50
C ASP A 63 -14.83 -7.20 0.84
N ARG A 64 -15.79 -7.45 1.74
CA ARG A 64 -16.70 -6.42 2.24
C ARG A 64 -15.97 -5.29 2.96
N LEU A 65 -15.07 -5.61 3.90
CA LEU A 65 -14.33 -4.59 4.65
C LEU A 65 -13.37 -3.79 3.77
N THR A 66 -12.79 -4.44 2.75
CA THR A 66 -11.98 -3.80 1.72
C THR A 66 -12.84 -2.86 0.89
N PHE A 67 -14.03 -3.28 0.47
CA PHE A 67 -14.97 -2.45 -0.27
C PHE A 67 -15.42 -1.22 0.53
N GLU A 68 -15.79 -1.39 1.80
CA GLU A 68 -16.17 -0.28 2.70
C GLU A 68 -15.05 0.77 2.85
N ARG A 69 -13.79 0.39 2.63
CA ARG A 69 -12.60 1.25 2.75
C ARG A 69 -11.91 1.52 1.41
N TRP A 70 -12.56 1.18 0.30
CA TRP A 70 -11.88 1.16 -1.00
C TRP A 70 -11.35 2.54 -1.39
N VAL A 71 -12.08 3.62 -1.11
CA VAL A 71 -11.63 4.99 -1.35
C VAL A 71 -10.36 5.34 -0.57
N GLU A 72 -10.25 4.92 0.71
CA GLU A 72 -9.05 5.14 1.52
C GLU A 72 -7.84 4.39 0.92
N LEU A 73 -8.06 3.14 0.49
CA LEU A 73 -7.02 2.32 -0.11
C LEU A 73 -6.59 2.85 -1.48
N ASP A 74 -7.54 3.32 -2.28
CA ASP A 74 -7.31 3.88 -3.61
C ASP A 74 -6.48 5.17 -3.55
N VAL A 75 -6.78 6.07 -2.61
CA VAL A 75 -5.98 7.29 -2.39
C VAL A 75 -4.54 6.95 -2.01
N VAL A 76 -4.33 5.97 -1.13
CA VAL A 76 -2.98 5.52 -0.73
C VAL A 76 -2.26 4.86 -1.92
N ALA A 77 -2.95 4.05 -2.71
CA ALA A 77 -2.39 3.42 -3.90
C ALA A 77 -2.00 4.44 -4.98
N CYS A 78 -2.86 5.43 -5.24
CA CYS A 78 -2.57 6.53 -6.16
C CYS A 78 -1.36 7.35 -5.68
N SER A 79 -1.29 7.65 -4.38
CA SER A 79 -0.15 8.35 -3.79
C SER A 79 1.15 7.57 -3.97
N LEU A 80 1.10 6.25 -3.78
CA LEU A 80 2.26 5.37 -3.98
C LEU A 80 2.71 5.36 -5.45
N ALA A 81 1.77 5.27 -6.40
CA ALA A 81 2.08 5.31 -7.83
C ALA A 81 2.74 6.64 -8.24
N MET A 82 2.24 7.76 -7.72
CA MET A 82 2.84 9.08 -7.94
C MET A 82 4.26 9.17 -7.37
N GLN A 83 4.49 8.65 -6.16
CA GLN A 83 5.83 8.60 -5.57
C GLN A 83 6.79 7.73 -6.39
N GLU A 84 6.33 6.60 -6.90
CA GLU A 84 7.13 5.73 -7.77
C GLU A 84 7.50 6.40 -9.09
N GLN A 85 6.58 7.17 -9.67
CA GLN A 85 6.86 7.97 -10.86
C GLN A 85 7.93 9.03 -10.58
N VAL A 86 7.80 9.78 -9.48
CA VAL A 86 8.81 10.79 -9.07
C VAL A 86 10.18 10.16 -8.85
N ILE A 87 10.24 8.98 -8.20
CA ILE A 87 11.51 8.27 -7.99
C ILE A 87 12.14 7.86 -9.33
N ARG A 88 11.34 7.37 -10.30
CA ARG A 88 11.85 7.00 -11.63
C ARG A 88 12.43 8.21 -12.36
N GLU A 89 11.75 9.35 -12.32
CA GLU A 89 12.23 10.59 -12.95
C GLU A 89 13.51 11.13 -12.29
N LEU A 90 13.60 11.07 -10.96
CA LEU A 90 14.81 11.47 -10.25
C LEU A 90 15.99 10.56 -10.56
N ARG A 91 15.78 9.24 -10.63
CA ARG A 91 16.82 8.28 -11.05
C ARG A 91 17.33 8.58 -12.46
N HIS A 92 16.41 8.79 -13.41
CA HIS A 92 16.78 9.16 -14.77
C HIS A 92 17.64 10.43 -14.82
N ARG A 93 17.35 11.43 -13.98
CA ARG A 93 18.15 12.66 -13.91
C ARG A 93 19.52 12.49 -13.26
N ASP A 94 19.65 11.55 -12.32
CA ASP A 94 20.94 11.17 -11.72
C ASP A 94 21.81 10.37 -12.72
N ASP A 95 21.18 9.59 -13.60
CA ASP A 95 21.85 8.71 -14.57
C ASP A 95 22.31 9.43 -15.85
N VAL A 96 21.71 10.58 -16.22
CA VAL A 96 22.12 11.36 -17.41
C VAL A 96 23.47 12.03 -17.12
N PRO A 97 24.55 11.65 -17.82
CA PRO A 97 25.84 12.32 -17.67
C PRO A 97 25.71 13.76 -18.15
N VAL A 98 26.18 14.71 -17.35
CA VAL A 98 26.34 16.12 -17.74
C VAL A 98 27.51 16.21 -18.74
N HIS A 99 27.30 15.71 -19.95
CA HIS A 99 28.18 15.85 -21.11
C HIS A 99 27.45 16.61 -22.21
N HIS A 100 27.00 17.83 -21.92
CA HIS A 100 26.66 18.76 -22.99
C HIS A 100 26.75 20.20 -22.49
N LEU A 101 27.91 20.82 -22.72
CA LEU A 101 28.10 22.25 -23.00
C LEU A 101 29.61 22.56 -22.91
N ALA A 102 30.32 22.19 -23.96
CA ALA A 102 31.58 22.82 -24.34
C ALA A 102 31.53 22.95 -25.86
N ALA A 103 31.11 24.12 -26.32
CA ALA A 103 31.30 24.61 -27.69
C ALA A 103 31.78 26.06 -27.55
#